data_AF-A0AAN8PRT1-F1
#
_entry.id   AF-A0AAN8PRT1-F1
#
_cell.length_a   1.000
_cell.length_b   1.000
_cell.length_c   1.000
_cell.angle_alpha   90.00
_cell.angle_beta   90.00
_cell.angle_gamma   90.00
#
_symmetry.space_group_name_H-M   'P 1'
#
loop_
_entity.id
_entity.type
_entity.pdbx_description
1 polymer ?
#
loop_
_entity_poly.entity_id
_entity_poly.type
_entity_poly.pdbx_seq_one_letter_code
_entity_poly.pdbx_strand_id
1 'polypeptide(L)'
;MVETCHHPKKKKNSRQPPHKPGISAGYLASNFSEPPATSSLKNGHVLLLYVTTDRDIKATESKLRTLTNEYVNDYAIKKLIKCFLKFKKLTDVKEFANFEKLCNADFVVVPVTPRPHLNVVRKLIDSPCTSSPVKTRKTAACGNCKILRRNLQNCIREKHAIRNKQSEGRKRTEGKVTKRLNEKLRRKNKTISKLKIKIKAQFPVKTICKDLKNAKRGAKYQKEKASNAENDKKSVAKEAASQVREIEIDFQNQLLQREEELADVQSSTKNNEME
;
A
#
# COMPACT_ATOMS: atom_id res chain seq x y z
N MET A 1 -32.31 31.85 -42.67
CA MET A 1 -30.93 31.31 -42.66
C MET A 1 -30.37 31.61 -41.29
N VAL A 2 -30.07 30.59 -40.48
CA VAL A 2 -29.56 30.76 -39.11
C VAL A 2 -28.15 30.20 -39.09
N GLU A 3 -27.15 31.06 -39.17
CA GLU A 3 -25.75 30.69 -39.01
C GLU A 3 -25.46 30.49 -37.53
N THR A 4 -25.02 29.29 -37.16
CA THR A 4 -24.56 28.99 -35.80
C THR A 4 -23.03 29.00 -35.79
N CYS A 5 -22.47 29.93 -35.02
CA CYS A 5 -21.03 30.04 -34.80
C CYS A 5 -20.49 28.83 -34.03
N HIS A 6 -19.59 28.07 -34.64
CA HIS A 6 -18.77 27.05 -33.97
C HIS A 6 -17.53 27.70 -33.36
N HIS A 7 -17.47 27.83 -32.04
CA HIS A 7 -16.22 28.12 -31.34
C HIS A 7 -15.39 26.84 -31.15
N PRO A 8 -14.14 26.75 -31.65
CA PRO A 8 -13.27 25.62 -31.39
C PRO A 8 -12.75 25.69 -29.96
N LYS A 9 -13.09 24.69 -29.14
CA LYS A 9 -12.53 24.51 -27.80
C LYS A 9 -11.04 24.21 -27.89
N LYS A 10 -10.18 25.18 -27.53
CA LYS A 10 -8.73 25.00 -27.41
C LYS A 10 -8.43 23.90 -26.38
N LYS A 11 -7.88 22.77 -26.82
CA LYS A 11 -7.32 21.73 -25.94
C LYS A 11 -6.06 22.29 -25.27
N LYS A 12 -6.14 22.54 -23.97
CA LYS A 12 -5.02 23.01 -23.14
C LYS A 12 -4.05 21.84 -22.93
N ASN A 13 -3.06 21.69 -23.83
CA ASN A 13 -1.92 20.80 -23.63
C ASN A 13 -1.02 21.39 -22.54
N SER A 14 -1.41 21.19 -21.28
CA SER A 14 -0.56 21.44 -20.12
C SER A 14 0.45 20.29 -20.03
N ARG A 15 1.54 20.35 -20.81
CA ARG A 15 2.76 19.58 -20.50
C ARG A 15 3.32 20.18 -19.21
N GLN A 16 2.95 19.59 -18.08
CA GLN A 16 3.59 19.91 -16.81
C GLN A 16 5.09 19.57 -16.93
N PRO A 17 5.99 20.40 -16.37
CA PRO A 17 7.42 20.10 -16.36
C PRO A 17 7.67 18.80 -15.59
N PRO A 18 8.76 18.05 -15.91
CA PRO A 18 9.04 16.78 -15.26
C PRO A 18 9.25 17.02 -13.76
N HIS A 19 8.27 16.60 -12.98
CA HIS A 19 8.36 16.63 -11.52
C HIS A 19 9.59 15.83 -11.11
N LYS A 20 10.42 16.36 -10.19
CA LYS A 20 11.52 15.62 -9.57
C LYS A 20 11.02 14.21 -9.20
N PRO A 21 11.78 13.14 -9.51
CA PRO A 21 11.37 11.78 -9.19
C PRO A 21 11.07 11.71 -7.70
N GLY A 22 9.86 11.28 -7.33
CA GLY A 22 9.48 11.10 -5.93
C GLY A 22 10.42 10.09 -5.25
N ILE A 23 10.48 10.11 -3.92
CA ILE A 23 11.36 9.25 -3.09
C ILE A 23 11.28 7.78 -3.53
N SER A 24 10.09 7.29 -3.86
CA SER A 24 9.88 5.93 -4.37
C SER A 24 10.50 5.69 -5.75
N ALA A 25 10.39 6.63 -6.67
CA ALA A 25 10.98 6.53 -8.01
C ALA A 25 12.51 6.59 -7.95
N GLY A 26 13.07 7.43 -7.07
CA GLY A 26 14.51 7.47 -6.80
C GLY A 26 15.03 6.14 -6.26
N TYR A 27 14.37 5.60 -5.23
CA TYR A 27 14.73 4.29 -4.67
C TYR A 27 14.66 3.16 -5.69
N LEU A 28 13.61 3.13 -6.52
CA LEU A 28 13.45 2.13 -7.57
C LEU A 28 14.57 2.23 -8.63
N ALA A 29 14.92 3.44 -9.06
CA ALA A 29 15.98 3.66 -10.03
C ALA A 29 17.37 3.30 -9.49
N SER A 30 17.64 3.52 -8.21
CA SER A 30 18.94 3.20 -7.59
C SER A 30 19.15 1.72 -7.31
N ASN A 31 18.08 0.96 -7.02
CA ASN A 31 18.20 -0.42 -6.50
C ASN A 31 17.68 -1.50 -7.47
N PHE A 32 16.92 -1.12 -8.50
CA PHE A 32 16.27 -2.05 -9.42
C PHE A 32 16.43 -1.64 -10.90
N SER A 33 17.45 -0.85 -11.21
CA SER A 33 17.77 -0.39 -12.58
C SER A 33 18.14 -1.53 -13.52
N GLU A 34 18.86 -2.54 -13.02
CA GLU A 34 19.28 -3.70 -13.80
C GLU A 34 18.24 -4.81 -13.70
N PRO A 35 17.65 -5.26 -14.82
CA PRO A 35 16.80 -6.43 -14.80
C PRO A 35 17.67 -7.67 -14.51
N PRO A 36 17.29 -8.50 -13.53
CA PRO A 36 18.09 -9.66 -13.14
C PRO A 36 18.05 -10.72 -14.25
N ALA A 37 19.15 -11.46 -14.39
CA ALA A 37 19.25 -12.60 -15.29
C ALA A 37 18.23 -13.68 -14.89
N THR A 38 17.08 -13.69 -15.58
CA THR A 38 16.04 -14.73 -15.72
C THR A 38 15.42 -15.40 -14.48
N SER A 39 16.03 -15.41 -13.29
CA SER A 39 15.55 -16.21 -12.16
C SER A 39 15.13 -15.43 -10.91
N SER A 40 15.38 -14.12 -10.84
CA SER A 40 15.11 -13.33 -9.62
C SER A 40 14.41 -12.00 -9.88
N LEU A 41 13.41 -11.98 -10.76
CA LEU A 41 12.61 -10.79 -11.00
C LEU A 41 11.90 -10.36 -9.70
N LYS A 42 12.41 -9.32 -9.05
CA LYS A 42 11.76 -8.70 -7.88
C LYS A 42 10.64 -7.74 -8.28
N ASN A 43 9.70 -7.52 -7.36
CA ASN A 43 8.63 -6.53 -7.49
C ASN A 43 9.14 -5.12 -7.84
N GLY A 44 10.30 -4.71 -7.31
CA GLY A 44 10.92 -3.43 -7.61
C GLY A 44 11.19 -3.21 -9.10
N HIS A 45 11.66 -4.24 -9.82
CA HIS A 45 11.90 -4.15 -11.27
C HIS A 45 10.60 -3.91 -12.05
N VAL A 46 9.53 -4.62 -11.68
CA VAL A 46 8.19 -4.45 -12.28
C VAL A 46 7.65 -3.05 -12.03
N LEU A 47 7.86 -2.52 -10.82
CA LEU A 47 7.43 -1.17 -10.45
C LEU A 47 8.24 -0.09 -11.18
N LEU A 48 9.55 -0.27 -11.34
CA LEU A 48 10.38 0.64 -12.13
C LEU A 48 9.94 0.64 -13.59
N LEU A 49 9.70 -0.54 -14.18
CA LEU A 49 9.15 -0.67 -15.53
C LEU A 49 7.82 0.05 -15.67
N TYR A 50 6.91 -0.09 -14.71
CA TYR A 50 5.63 0.62 -14.71
C TYR A 50 5.79 2.15 -14.65
N VAL A 51 6.75 2.65 -13.87
CA VAL A 51 7.01 4.10 -13.78
C VAL A 51 7.63 4.63 -15.08
N THR A 52 8.52 3.86 -15.72
CA THR A 52 9.22 4.25 -16.96
C THR A 52 8.40 4.06 -18.24
N THR A 53 7.28 3.33 -18.17
CA THR A 53 6.30 3.16 -19.27
C THR A 53 5.10 4.09 -19.13
N ASP A 54 5.27 5.26 -18.52
CA ASP A 54 4.20 6.23 -18.29
C ASP A 54 2.98 5.65 -17.55
N ARG A 55 3.19 4.66 -16.68
CA ARG A 55 2.14 4.00 -15.89
C ARG A 55 1.12 3.26 -16.75
N ASP A 56 1.51 2.77 -17.93
CA ASP A 56 0.70 1.87 -18.74
C ASP A 56 1.00 0.40 -18.42
N ILE A 57 -0.05 -0.32 -18.00
CA ILE A 57 0.01 -1.74 -17.65
C ILE A 57 0.39 -2.59 -18.87
N LYS A 58 -0.18 -2.29 -20.06
CA LYS A 58 0.06 -3.10 -21.26
C LYS A 58 1.50 -2.93 -21.76
N ALA A 59 1.99 -1.69 -21.76
CA ALA A 59 3.38 -1.41 -22.09
C ALA A 59 4.35 -2.08 -21.10
N THR A 60 4.00 -2.11 -19.81
CA THR A 60 4.78 -2.80 -18.76
C THR A 60 4.82 -4.30 -19.00
N GLU A 61 3.67 -4.93 -19.28
CA GLU A 61 3.57 -6.37 -19.59
C GLU A 61 4.41 -6.72 -20.82
N SER A 62 4.31 -5.93 -21.89
CA SER A 62 5.06 -6.17 -23.13
C SER A 62 6.57 -6.08 -22.93
N LYS A 63 7.06 -5.11 -22.14
CA LYS A 63 8.50 -5.01 -21.81
C LYS A 63 8.94 -6.16 -20.92
N LEU A 64 8.15 -6.52 -19.91
CA LEU A 64 8.46 -7.66 -19.04
C LEU A 64 8.57 -8.96 -19.84
N ARG A 65 7.64 -9.22 -20.77
CA ARG A 65 7.70 -10.40 -21.65
C ARG A 65 8.98 -10.44 -22.48
N THR A 66 9.47 -9.28 -22.92
CA THR A 66 10.72 -9.18 -23.70
C THR A 66 11.95 -9.47 -22.84
N LEU A 67 11.90 -9.13 -21.55
CA LEU A 67 13.02 -9.31 -20.61
C LEU A 67 13.09 -10.72 -20.03
N THR A 68 11.94 -11.33 -19.71
CA THR A 68 11.91 -12.65 -19.06
C THR A 68 11.68 -13.80 -20.03
N ASN A 69 11.27 -13.54 -21.28
CA ASN A 69 10.76 -14.53 -22.23
C ASN A 69 9.57 -15.37 -21.69
N GLU A 70 8.97 -14.95 -20.58
CA GLU A 70 7.86 -15.63 -19.92
C GLU A 70 6.59 -14.81 -20.00
N TYR A 71 5.43 -15.48 -19.99
CA TYR A 71 4.15 -14.80 -19.91
C TYR A 71 3.93 -14.26 -18.50
N VAL A 72 3.79 -12.95 -18.40
CA VAL A 72 3.42 -12.31 -17.14
C VAL A 72 1.92 -12.08 -17.10
N ASN A 73 1.27 -12.55 -16.03
CA ASN A 73 -0.16 -12.34 -15.84
C ASN A 73 -0.48 -10.87 -15.50
N ASP A 74 -1.25 -10.22 -16.35
CA ASP A 74 -1.87 -8.90 -16.17
C ASP A 74 -2.44 -8.65 -14.77
N TYR A 75 -3.04 -9.67 -14.17
CA TYR A 75 -3.62 -9.60 -12.83
C TYR A 75 -2.55 -9.41 -11.74
N ALA A 76 -1.39 -10.05 -11.88
CA ALA A 76 -0.29 -9.94 -10.93
C ALA A 76 0.30 -8.52 -10.93
N ILE A 77 0.51 -7.96 -12.13
CA ILE A 77 0.96 -6.56 -12.31
C ILE A 77 -0.06 -5.59 -11.68
N LYS A 78 -1.36 -5.75 -11.98
CA LYS A 78 -2.44 -4.92 -11.39
C LYS A 78 -2.49 -5.01 -9.87
N LYS A 79 -2.31 -6.20 -9.30
CA LYS A 79 -2.29 -6.41 -7.84
C LYS A 79 -1.09 -5.71 -7.21
N LEU A 80 0.08 -5.82 -7.81
CA LEU A 80 1.30 -5.16 -7.36
C LEU A 80 1.17 -3.62 -7.41
N ILE A 81 0.67 -3.07 -8.52
CA ILE A 81 0.44 -1.62 -8.67
C ILE A 81 -0.54 -1.11 -7.60
N LYS A 82 -1.61 -1.86 -7.29
CA LYS A 82 -2.54 -1.49 -6.21
C LYS A 82 -1.86 -1.42 -4.84
N CYS A 83 -0.89 -2.29 -4.57
CA CYS A 83 -0.10 -2.23 -3.35
C CYS A 83 0.84 -1.02 -3.37
N PHE A 84 1.52 -0.78 -4.49
CA PHE A 84 2.43 0.35 -4.68
C PHE A 84 1.75 1.71 -4.52
N LEU A 85 0.53 1.88 -5.05
CA LEU A 85 -0.22 3.14 -4.97
C LEU A 85 -0.54 3.59 -3.53
N LYS A 86 -0.44 2.69 -2.53
CA LYS A 86 -0.58 3.03 -1.12
C LYS A 86 0.62 3.83 -0.59
N PHE A 87 1.79 3.66 -1.20
CA PHE A 87 3.07 4.25 -0.77
C PHE A 87 3.38 5.55 -1.52
N LYS A 88 2.37 6.41 -1.74
CA LYS A 88 2.48 7.57 -2.64
C LYS A 88 3.34 8.72 -2.10
N LYS A 89 3.45 8.84 -0.77
CA LYS A 89 4.13 9.95 -0.10
C LYS A 89 5.40 9.55 0.67
N LEU A 90 5.52 8.28 1.09
CA LEU A 90 6.66 7.73 1.85
C LEU A 90 7.17 8.70 2.92
N THR A 91 6.28 9.17 3.78
CA THR A 91 6.59 10.21 4.79
C THR A 91 7.05 9.64 6.12
N ASP A 92 6.73 8.37 6.42
CA ASP A 92 7.09 7.69 7.66
C ASP A 92 8.15 6.62 7.40
N VAL A 93 9.13 6.50 8.30
CA VAL A 93 10.18 5.47 8.30
C VAL A 93 9.57 4.06 8.27
N LYS A 94 8.46 3.83 8.97
CA LYS A 94 7.76 2.54 8.96
C LYS A 94 7.09 2.25 7.62
N GLU A 95 6.56 3.27 6.95
CA GLU A 95 6.01 3.13 5.59
C GLU A 95 7.11 2.82 4.60
N PHE A 96 8.27 3.46 4.74
CA PHE A 96 9.44 3.20 3.90
C PHE A 96 9.95 1.76 4.05
N ALA A 97 10.09 1.26 5.28
CA ALA A 97 10.50 -0.13 5.52
C ALA A 97 9.51 -1.14 4.92
N ASN A 98 8.20 -0.86 4.93
CA ASN A 98 7.20 -1.70 4.29
C ASN A 98 7.26 -1.64 2.76
N PHE A 99 7.58 -0.47 2.21
CA PHE A 99 7.80 -0.28 0.78
C PHE A 99 9.05 -1.02 0.30
N GLU A 100 10.14 -0.96 1.05
CA GLU A 100 11.36 -1.72 0.78
C GLU A 100 11.11 -3.22 0.79
N LYS A 101 10.39 -3.73 1.80
CA LYS A 101 9.96 -5.13 1.86
C LYS A 101 9.13 -5.53 0.64
N LEU A 102 8.20 -4.67 0.19
CA LEU A 102 7.41 -4.92 -1.01
C LEU A 102 8.29 -5.01 -2.25
N CYS A 103 9.24 -4.09 -2.41
CA CYS A 103 10.10 -4.02 -3.59
C CYS A 103 11.09 -5.19 -3.65
N ASN A 104 11.60 -5.64 -2.51
CA ASN A 104 12.55 -6.75 -2.41
C ASN A 104 11.93 -8.13 -2.54
N ALA A 105 10.60 -8.26 -2.41
CA ALA A 105 9.91 -9.53 -2.58
C ALA A 105 9.92 -9.99 -4.05
N ASP A 106 10.00 -11.31 -4.23
CA ASP A 106 10.00 -11.94 -5.54
C ASP A 106 8.67 -11.75 -6.26
N PHE A 107 8.76 -11.40 -7.54
CA PHE A 107 7.61 -11.34 -8.41
C PHE A 107 7.36 -12.72 -8.99
N VAL A 108 6.28 -13.35 -8.56
CA VAL A 108 5.89 -14.68 -9.04
C VAL A 108 5.41 -14.55 -10.49
N VAL A 109 6.29 -14.90 -11.43
CA VAL A 109 5.90 -15.16 -12.82
C VAL A 109 5.24 -16.53 -12.82
N VAL A 110 4.02 -16.62 -13.36
CA VAL A 110 3.34 -17.92 -13.48
C VAL A 110 3.84 -18.53 -14.78
N PRO A 111 4.67 -19.59 -14.74
CA PRO A 111 5.13 -20.22 -15.95
C PRO A 111 3.91 -20.72 -16.73
N VAL A 112 3.85 -20.39 -18.02
CA VAL A 112 2.90 -21.02 -18.92
C VAL A 112 3.35 -22.45 -19.06
N THR A 113 2.77 -23.35 -18.27
CA THR A 113 2.71 -24.73 -18.71
C THR A 113 1.99 -24.69 -20.06
N PRO A 114 2.60 -25.18 -21.16
CA PRO A 114 1.90 -25.30 -22.42
C PRO A 114 0.70 -26.17 -22.13
N ARG A 115 -0.50 -25.60 -22.10
CA ARG A 115 -1.72 -26.40 -22.03
C ARG A 115 -1.79 -27.11 -23.38
N PRO A 116 -1.65 -28.44 -23.45
CA PRO A 116 -2.08 -29.12 -24.65
C PRO A 116 -3.60 -28.87 -24.73
N HIS A 117 -4.11 -28.64 -25.93
CA HIS A 117 -5.54 -28.49 -26.23
C HIS A 117 -6.19 -27.11 -25.95
N LEU A 118 -5.82 -26.09 -26.74
CA LEU A 118 -6.81 -25.17 -27.32
C LEU A 118 -6.37 -24.73 -28.73
N ASN A 119 -6.11 -25.70 -29.60
CA ASN A 119 -6.25 -25.51 -31.04
C ASN A 119 -7.75 -25.54 -31.37
N VAL A 120 -8.46 -24.45 -31.09
CA VAL A 120 -9.84 -24.27 -31.56
C VAL A 120 -9.91 -23.00 -32.39
N VAL A 121 -9.69 -23.22 -33.69
CA VAL A 121 -10.30 -22.51 -34.82
C VAL A 121 -10.12 -20.99 -34.83
N ARG A 122 -8.95 -20.56 -35.34
CA ARG A 122 -8.87 -19.40 -36.23
C ARG A 122 -8.30 -19.88 -37.56
N LYS A 123 -9.14 -20.50 -38.38
CA LYS A 123 -8.90 -20.63 -39.82
C LYS A 123 -9.90 -19.75 -40.55
N LEU A 124 -9.38 -19.05 -41.56
CA LEU A 124 -10.08 -18.36 -42.65
C LEU A 124 -10.72 -16.99 -42.33
N ILE A 125 -9.88 -15.95 -42.35
CA ILE A 125 -10.20 -14.70 -43.07
C ILE A 125 -8.93 -14.25 -43.80
N ASP A 126 -8.57 -14.98 -44.84
CA ASP A 126 -7.81 -14.41 -45.96
C ASP A 126 -8.75 -14.47 -47.16
N SER A 127 -9.54 -13.41 -47.32
CA SER A 127 -10.27 -13.17 -48.56
C SER A 127 -9.79 -11.81 -49.06
N PRO A 128 -9.07 -11.75 -50.19
CA PRO A 128 -8.69 -10.47 -50.77
C PRO A 128 -9.94 -9.74 -51.22
N CYS A 129 -10.23 -8.60 -50.59
CA CYS A 129 -11.24 -7.66 -51.08
C CYS A 129 -10.81 -7.15 -52.47
N THR A 130 -11.30 -7.79 -53.52
CA THR A 130 -11.28 -7.21 -54.85
C THR A 130 -12.24 -6.02 -54.85
N SER A 131 -11.67 -4.83 -54.96
CA SER A 131 -12.39 -3.58 -55.16
C SER A 131 -13.22 -3.65 -56.46
N SER A 132 -14.55 -3.68 -56.32
CA SER A 132 -15.44 -3.50 -57.47
C SER A 132 -15.26 -2.10 -58.07
N PRO A 133 -15.24 -1.95 -59.41
CA PRO A 133 -15.16 -0.64 -60.04
C PRO A 133 -16.50 0.09 -59.85
N VAL A 134 -16.47 1.13 -59.03
CA VAL A 134 -17.49 2.18 -59.05
C VAL A 134 -17.34 2.91 -60.37
N LYS A 135 -18.23 2.63 -61.33
CA LYS A 135 -18.50 3.56 -62.44
C LYS A 135 -19.90 3.32 -63.01
N THR A 136 -20.74 4.32 -62.76
CA THR A 136 -21.86 4.81 -63.59
C THR A 136 -22.88 3.80 -64.09
N ARG A 137 -24.12 3.90 -63.61
CA ARG A 137 -25.29 3.55 -64.43
C ARG A 137 -26.38 4.60 -64.28
N LYS A 138 -26.67 5.26 -65.41
CA LYS A 138 -27.97 5.87 -65.69
C LYS A 138 -29.06 4.85 -65.29
N THR A 139 -29.99 5.25 -64.45
CA THR A 139 -31.11 4.40 -64.03
C THR A 139 -32.07 4.22 -65.19
N ALA A 140 -31.89 3.14 -65.96
CA ALA A 140 -32.97 2.63 -66.79
C ALA A 140 -34.11 2.18 -65.86
N ALA A 141 -35.33 2.64 -66.14
CA ALA A 141 -36.52 2.32 -65.36
C ALA A 141 -36.96 0.86 -65.62
N CYS A 142 -36.23 -0.11 -65.08
CA CYS A 142 -36.60 -1.52 -65.13
C CYS A 142 -37.72 -1.79 -64.12
N GLY A 143 -38.88 -2.27 -64.58
CA GLY A 143 -40.02 -2.65 -63.73
C GLY A 143 -39.67 -3.74 -62.72
N ASN A 144 -38.85 -4.73 -63.12
CA ASN A 144 -38.38 -5.79 -62.22
C ASN A 144 -37.45 -5.26 -61.10
N CYS A 145 -36.69 -4.19 -61.35
CA CYS A 145 -35.88 -3.55 -60.32
C CYS A 145 -36.72 -2.83 -59.25
N LYS A 146 -37.92 -2.34 -59.57
CA LYS A 146 -38.84 -1.76 -58.56
C LYS A 146 -39.37 -2.83 -57.61
N ILE A 147 -39.71 -4.01 -58.12
CA ILE A 147 -40.18 -5.15 -57.32
C ILE A 147 -39.05 -5.64 -56.40
N LEU A 148 -37.86 -5.85 -56.96
CA LEU A 148 -36.68 -6.28 -56.18
C LEU A 148 -36.33 -5.27 -55.07
N ARG A 149 -36.41 -3.96 -55.38
CA ARG A 149 -36.16 -2.90 -54.39
C ARG A 149 -37.18 -2.87 -53.27
N ARG A 150 -38.47 -3.09 -53.57
CA ARG A 150 -39.53 -3.24 -52.54
C ARG A 150 -39.31 -4.48 -51.69
N ASN A 151 -39.00 -5.62 -52.31
CA ASN A 151 -38.76 -6.87 -51.59
C ASN A 151 -37.55 -6.76 -50.65
N LEU A 152 -36.47 -6.11 -51.09
CA LEU A 152 -35.31 -5.85 -50.26
C LEU A 152 -35.64 -4.91 -49.08
N GLN A 153 -36.41 -3.84 -49.32
CA GLN A 153 -36.86 -2.95 -48.24
C GLN A 153 -37.75 -3.67 -47.23
N ASN A 154 -38.66 -4.54 -47.68
CA ASN A 154 -39.52 -5.33 -46.80
C ASN A 154 -38.69 -6.32 -45.96
N CYS A 155 -37.72 -7.01 -46.57
CA CYS A 155 -36.81 -7.90 -45.85
C CYS A 155 -35.98 -7.15 -44.78
N ILE A 156 -35.50 -5.95 -45.10
CA ILE A 156 -34.78 -5.10 -44.14
C ILE A 156 -35.71 -4.70 -42.98
N ARG A 157 -36.93 -4.23 -43.26
CA ARG A 157 -37.92 -3.86 -42.23
C ARG A 157 -38.25 -5.04 -41.32
N GLU A 158 -38.44 -6.22 -41.88
CA GLU A 158 -38.76 -7.44 -41.14
C GLU A 158 -37.59 -7.87 -40.23
N LYS A 159 -36.35 -7.81 -40.71
CA LYS A 159 -35.15 -8.03 -39.87
C LYS A 159 -35.05 -7.03 -38.72
N HIS A 160 -35.36 -5.75 -38.95
CA HIS A 160 -35.37 -4.73 -37.89
C HIS A 160 -36.49 -4.99 -36.87
N ALA A 161 -37.68 -5.38 -37.31
CA ALA A 161 -38.80 -5.71 -36.42
C ALA A 161 -38.47 -6.90 -35.50
N ILE A 162 -37.82 -7.94 -36.03
CA ILE A 162 -37.37 -9.11 -35.24
C ILE A 162 -36.33 -8.70 -34.19
N ARG A 163 -35.33 -7.88 -34.56
CA ARG A 163 -34.32 -7.38 -33.60
C ARG A 163 -34.95 -6.53 -32.48
N ASN A 164 -35.92 -5.67 -32.81
CA ASN A 164 -36.61 -4.85 -31.82
C ASN A 164 -37.38 -5.73 -30.82
N LYS A 165 -38.13 -6.73 -31.29
CA LYS A 165 -38.85 -7.70 -30.42
C LYS A 165 -37.89 -8.48 -29.50
N GLN A 166 -36.72 -8.90 -30.00
CA GLN A 166 -35.71 -9.57 -29.17
C GLN A 166 -35.09 -8.65 -28.10
N SER A 167 -34.93 -7.35 -28.40
CA SER A 167 -34.40 -6.37 -27.45
C SER A 167 -35.36 -6.05 -26.30
N GLU A 168 -36.68 -6.06 -26.56
CA GLU A 168 -37.70 -5.85 -25.53
C GLU A 168 -37.81 -7.02 -24.54
N GLY A 169 -37.62 -8.26 -25.04
CA GLY A 169 -37.59 -9.47 -24.20
C GLY A 169 -36.44 -9.47 -23.17
N ARG A 170 -35.25 -8.97 -23.56
CA ARG A 170 -34.07 -8.88 -22.67
C ARG A 170 -34.24 -7.83 -21.57
N LYS A 171 -34.84 -6.67 -21.87
CA LYS A 171 -35.05 -5.60 -20.88
C LYS A 171 -35.99 -6.02 -19.74
N ARG A 172 -36.97 -6.89 -20.00
CA ARG A 172 -37.91 -7.39 -18.98
C ARG A 172 -37.28 -8.37 -17.99
N THR A 173 -36.26 -9.13 -18.39
CA THR A 173 -35.57 -10.08 -17.51
C THR A 173 -34.50 -9.39 -16.66
N GLU A 174 -33.75 -8.43 -17.21
CA GLU A 174 -32.73 -7.67 -16.48
C GLU A 174 -33.32 -6.87 -15.29
N GLY A 175 -34.50 -6.28 -15.45
CA GLY A 175 -35.20 -5.55 -14.38
C GLY A 175 -35.66 -6.42 -13.20
N LYS A 176 -35.93 -7.72 -13.42
CA LYS A 176 -36.33 -8.66 -12.35
C LYS A 176 -35.11 -9.21 -11.60
N VAL A 177 -34.01 -9.46 -12.31
CA VAL A 177 -32.75 -9.93 -11.72
C VAL A 177 -32.14 -8.87 -10.79
N THR A 178 -32.13 -7.61 -11.22
CA THR A 178 -31.63 -6.47 -10.43
C THR A 178 -32.46 -6.23 -9.15
N LYS A 179 -33.79 -6.33 -9.22
CA LYS A 179 -34.67 -6.24 -8.02
C LYS A 179 -34.37 -7.34 -6.99
N ARG A 180 -34.22 -8.60 -7.43
CA ARG A 180 -33.87 -9.72 -6.53
C ARG A 180 -32.48 -9.55 -5.91
N LEU A 181 -31.51 -9.05 -6.68
CA LEU A 181 -30.16 -8.79 -6.18
C LEU A 181 -30.16 -7.69 -5.11
N ASN A 182 -30.87 -6.58 -5.36
CA ASN A 182 -30.97 -5.47 -4.41
C ASN A 182 -31.65 -5.88 -3.10
N GLU A 183 -32.68 -6.71 -3.16
CA GLU A 183 -33.34 -7.25 -1.97
C GLU A 183 -32.40 -8.18 -1.17
N LYS A 184 -31.62 -9.02 -1.84
CA LYS A 184 -30.59 -9.87 -1.18
C LYS A 184 -29.51 -9.01 -0.51
N LEU A 185 -29.09 -7.92 -1.15
CA LEU A 185 -28.13 -6.97 -0.60
C LEU A 185 -28.70 -6.27 0.64
N ARG A 186 -29.97 -5.84 0.60
CA ARG A 186 -30.66 -5.21 1.72
C ARG A 186 -30.74 -6.14 2.94
N ARG A 187 -31.05 -7.43 2.72
CA ARG A 187 -31.06 -8.45 3.80
C ARG A 187 -29.67 -8.63 4.42
N LYS A 188 -28.63 -8.75 3.59
CA LYS A 188 -27.24 -8.85 4.08
C LYS A 188 -26.82 -7.62 4.89
N ASN A 189 -27.14 -6.42 4.41
CA ASN A 189 -26.85 -5.18 5.13
C ASN A 189 -27.57 -5.12 6.48
N LYS A 190 -28.82 -5.58 6.57
CA LYS A 190 -29.56 -5.69 7.85
C LYS A 190 -28.87 -6.66 8.82
N THR A 191 -28.40 -7.81 8.34
CA THR A 191 -27.62 -8.77 9.16
C THR A 191 -26.30 -8.16 9.64
N ILE A 192 -25.56 -7.49 8.76
CA ILE A 192 -24.31 -6.80 9.11
C ILE A 192 -24.56 -5.74 10.19
N SER A 193 -25.61 -4.93 10.06
CA SER A 193 -25.96 -3.93 11.06
C SER A 193 -26.28 -4.55 12.42
N LYS A 194 -27.05 -5.66 12.46
CA LYS A 194 -27.30 -6.40 13.71
C LYS A 194 -26.00 -6.94 14.33
N LEU A 195 -25.11 -7.51 13.51
CA LEU A 195 -23.82 -8.01 13.99
C LEU A 195 -22.93 -6.88 14.53
N LYS A 196 -22.91 -5.70 13.89
CA LYS A 196 -22.17 -4.54 14.39
C LYS A 196 -22.66 -4.09 15.77
N ILE A 197 -23.98 -4.12 16.01
CA ILE A 197 -24.55 -3.80 17.32
C ILE A 197 -24.13 -4.85 18.35
N LYS A 198 -24.25 -6.15 18.03
CA LYS A 198 -23.81 -7.24 18.93
C LYS A 198 -22.32 -7.16 19.28
N ILE A 199 -21.46 -6.90 18.29
CA ILE A 199 -20.01 -6.73 18.51
C ILE A 199 -19.74 -5.52 19.40
N LYS A 200 -20.42 -4.38 19.17
CA LYS A 200 -20.27 -3.20 20.04
C LYS A 200 -20.75 -3.45 21.48
N ALA A 201 -21.76 -4.29 21.66
CA ALA A 201 -22.27 -4.66 22.98
C ALA A 201 -21.32 -5.63 23.70
N GLN A 202 -20.78 -6.63 22.98
CA GLN A 202 -19.82 -7.59 23.54
C GLN A 202 -18.46 -6.95 23.84
N PHE A 203 -18.02 -6.02 23.01
CA PHE A 203 -16.75 -5.33 23.15
C PHE A 203 -17.02 -3.83 23.33
N PRO A 204 -17.28 -3.38 24.57
CA PRO A 204 -17.37 -1.96 24.87
C PRO A 204 -15.97 -1.34 24.80
N VAL A 205 -15.45 -1.15 23.59
CA VAL A 205 -14.09 -0.62 23.33
C VAL A 205 -13.85 0.67 24.11
N LYS A 206 -14.89 1.49 24.32
CA LYS A 206 -14.82 2.72 25.12
C LYS A 206 -14.51 2.47 26.60
N THR A 207 -15.06 1.43 27.23
CA THR A 207 -14.75 1.11 28.64
C THR A 207 -13.36 0.48 28.72
N ILE A 208 -13.04 -0.48 27.86
CA ILE A 208 -11.71 -1.11 27.80
C ILE A 208 -10.60 -0.06 27.63
N CYS A 209 -10.79 0.92 26.75
CA CYS A 209 -9.83 2.02 26.59
C CYS A 209 -9.75 2.95 27.81
N LYS A 210 -10.85 3.18 28.55
CA LYS A 210 -10.82 3.94 29.79
C LYS A 210 -10.07 3.17 30.89
N ASP A 211 -10.35 1.88 31.02
CA ASP A 211 -9.73 1.02 32.02
C ASP A 211 -8.22 0.89 31.77
N LEU A 212 -7.81 0.72 30.51
CA LEU A 212 -6.39 0.75 30.12
C LEU A 212 -5.71 2.09 30.46
N LYS A 213 -6.39 3.22 30.24
CA LYS A 213 -5.85 4.55 30.59
C LYS A 213 -5.70 4.69 32.11
N ASN A 214 -6.68 4.22 32.88
CA ASN A 214 -6.65 4.25 34.33
C ASN A 214 -5.54 3.33 34.88
N ALA A 215 -5.42 2.11 34.35
CA ALA A 215 -4.34 1.18 34.72
C ALA A 215 -2.96 1.76 34.42
N LYS A 216 -2.76 2.41 33.26
CA LYS A 216 -1.50 3.08 32.93
C LYS A 216 -1.18 4.24 33.88
N ARG A 217 -2.18 5.02 34.30
CA ARG A 217 -2.01 6.09 35.29
C ARG A 217 -1.63 5.52 36.66
N GLY A 218 -2.31 4.46 37.11
CA GLY A 218 -1.98 3.76 38.35
C GLY A 218 -0.56 3.19 38.35
N ALA A 219 -0.16 2.54 37.25
CA ALA A 219 1.20 2.02 37.10
C ALA A 219 2.26 3.13 37.12
N LYS A 220 1.98 4.28 36.47
CA LYS A 220 2.88 5.45 36.50
C LYS A 220 3.04 5.98 37.93
N TYR A 221 1.95 6.15 38.66
CA TYR A 221 1.96 6.61 40.04
C TYR A 221 2.75 5.68 40.96
N GLN A 222 2.56 4.36 40.84
CA GLN A 222 3.32 3.37 41.62
C GLN A 222 4.82 3.42 41.31
N LYS A 223 5.19 3.61 40.03
CA LYS A 223 6.59 3.73 39.62
C LYS A 223 7.24 4.99 40.20
N GLU A 224 6.53 6.11 40.20
CA GLU A 224 6.99 7.37 40.79
C GLU A 224 7.16 7.26 42.30
N LYS A 225 6.20 6.63 42.99
CA LYS A 225 6.29 6.34 44.43
C LYS A 225 7.50 5.45 44.76
N ALA A 226 7.76 4.41 43.97
CA ALA A 226 8.91 3.55 44.16
C ALA A 226 10.24 4.31 43.93
N SER A 227 10.30 5.15 42.89
CA SER A 227 11.48 5.96 42.59
C SER A 227 11.78 6.96 43.71
N ASN A 228 10.75 7.60 44.29
CA ASN A 228 10.92 8.53 45.39
C ASN A 228 11.43 7.80 46.64
N ALA A 229 10.83 6.65 46.99
CA ALA A 229 11.29 5.84 48.12
C ALA A 229 12.73 5.34 47.95
N GLU A 230 13.17 5.05 46.72
CA GLU A 230 14.57 4.69 46.44
C GLU A 230 15.51 5.88 46.61
N ASN A 231 15.09 7.07 46.18
CA ASN A 231 15.86 8.30 46.37
C ASN A 231 15.99 8.69 47.84
N ASP A 232 14.91 8.55 48.62
CA ASP A 232 14.92 8.80 50.07
C ASP A 232 15.85 7.82 50.79
N LYS A 233 15.85 6.54 50.39
CA LYS A 233 16.82 5.56 50.94
C LYS A 233 18.26 5.92 50.58
N LYS A 234 18.50 6.42 49.37
CA LYS A 234 19.84 6.87 48.93
C LYS A 234 20.30 8.13 49.65
N SER A 235 19.41 9.08 49.96
CA SER A 235 19.79 10.27 50.73
C SER A 235 20.15 9.90 52.17
N VAL A 236 19.34 9.06 52.83
CA VAL A 236 19.63 8.56 54.18
C VAL A 236 20.95 7.78 54.21
N ALA A 237 21.20 6.92 53.23
CA ALA A 237 22.46 6.17 53.15
C ALA A 237 23.68 7.09 52.94
N LYS A 238 23.54 8.17 52.14
CA LYS A 238 24.60 9.16 51.96
C LYS A 238 24.88 9.96 53.23
N GLU A 239 23.84 10.34 53.96
CA GLU A 239 23.96 11.06 55.22
C GLU A 239 24.67 10.19 56.28
N ALA A 240 24.24 8.93 56.43
CA ALA A 240 24.90 7.97 57.31
C ALA A 240 26.37 7.75 56.92
N ALA A 241 26.69 7.62 55.63
CA ALA A 241 28.07 7.51 55.16
C ALA A 241 28.90 8.79 55.38
N SER A 242 28.26 9.96 55.46
CA SER A 242 28.94 11.20 55.85
C SER A 242 29.28 11.20 57.33
N GLN A 243 28.32 10.84 58.19
CA GLN A 243 28.52 10.75 59.64
C GLN A 243 29.61 9.74 60.01
N VAL A 244 29.63 8.57 59.36
CA VAL A 244 30.69 7.57 59.58
C VAL A 244 32.07 8.13 59.24
N ARG A 245 32.18 8.91 58.15
CA ARG A 245 33.46 9.54 57.76
C ARG A 245 33.89 10.63 58.76
N GLU A 246 32.96 11.41 59.28
CA GLU A 246 33.25 12.39 60.34
C GLU A 246 33.76 11.70 61.61
N ILE A 247 33.09 10.63 62.05
CA ILE A 247 33.53 9.84 63.21
C ILE A 247 34.92 9.23 62.98
N GLU A 248 35.19 8.73 61.77
CA GLU A 248 36.50 8.17 61.42
C GLU A 248 37.61 9.21 61.47
N ILE A 249 37.35 10.43 60.99
CA ILE A 249 38.29 11.56 61.08
C ILE A 249 38.54 11.95 62.55
N ASP A 250 37.47 12.07 63.34
CA ASP A 250 37.59 12.40 64.76
C ASP A 250 38.41 11.34 65.52
N PHE A 251 38.21 10.06 65.19
CA PHE A 251 38.97 8.96 65.79
C PHE A 251 40.46 9.02 65.39
N GLN A 252 40.77 9.31 64.14
CA GLN A 252 42.16 9.49 63.69
C GLN A 252 42.84 10.67 64.40
N ASN A 253 42.13 11.78 64.58
CA ASN A 253 42.65 12.94 65.31
C ASN A 253 42.92 12.62 66.79
N GLN A 254 42.05 11.84 67.44
CA GLN A 254 42.27 11.37 68.81
C GLN A 254 43.50 10.46 68.91
N LEU A 255 43.71 9.56 67.94
CA LEU A 255 44.89 8.70 67.91
C LEU A 255 46.18 9.53 67.79
N LEU A 256 46.21 10.52 66.89
CA LEU A 256 47.35 11.43 66.74
C LEU A 256 47.65 12.18 68.04
N GLN A 257 46.63 12.72 68.71
CA GLN A 257 46.81 13.39 70.01
C GLN A 257 47.40 12.44 71.07
N ARG A 258 46.95 11.18 71.11
CA ARG A 258 47.51 10.18 72.03
C ARG A 258 48.97 9.82 71.70
N GLU A 259 49.32 9.76 70.42
CA GLU A 259 50.71 9.53 69.99
C GLU A 259 51.62 10.70 70.40
N GLU A 260 51.15 11.94 70.27
CA GLU A 260 51.86 13.13 70.75
C GLU A 260 52.04 13.11 72.28
N GLU A 261 50.97 12.83 73.04
CA GLU A 261 51.04 12.68 74.50
C GLU A 261 52.06 11.61 74.93
N LEU A 262 52.08 10.46 74.25
CA LEU A 262 53.04 9.39 74.53
C LEU A 262 54.48 9.79 74.21
N ALA A 263 54.71 10.54 73.14
CA ALA A 263 56.03 11.06 72.78
C ALA A 263 56.55 12.04 73.84
N ASP A 264 55.70 12.93 74.36
CA ASP A 264 56.02 13.86 75.43
C ASP A 264 56.39 13.12 76.73
N VAL A 265 55.62 12.08 77.10
CA VAL A 265 55.94 11.24 78.26
C VAL A 265 57.26 10.49 78.08
N GLN A 266 57.57 10.00 76.88
CA GLN A 266 58.86 9.34 76.61
C GLN A 266 60.06 10.29 76.63
N SER A 267 59.87 11.54 76.20
CA SER A 267 60.94 12.55 76.25
C SER A 267 61.25 12.99 77.69
N SER A 268 60.22 13.10 78.53
CA SER A 268 60.37 13.46 79.94
C SER A 268 60.99 12.35 80.79
N THR A 269 60.69 11.07 80.54
CA THR A 269 61.36 9.96 81.23
C THR A 269 62.86 9.86 80.90
N LYS A 270 63.26 10.11 79.65
CA LYS A 270 64.69 10.12 79.27
C LYS A 270 65.50 11.21 79.96
N ASN A 271 64.90 12.35 80.26
CA ASN A 271 65.59 13.45 80.95
C ASN A 271 65.84 13.14 82.44
N ASN A 272 64.94 12.37 83.09
CA ASN A 272 65.09 11.98 84.49
C ASN A 272 66.11 10.84 84.70
N GLU A 273 66.48 10.08 83.67
CA GLU A 273 67.51 9.02 83.75
C GLU A 273 68.94 9.55 83.58
N MET A 274 69.13 10.84 83.28
CA MET A 274 70.44 11.49 83.14
C MET A 274 70.86 12.35 84.34
N GLU A 275 70.01 12.49 85.37
CA GLU A 275 70.37 13.04 86.69
C GLU A 275 70.77 11.92 87.67
#